data_AF-A0A3C1Q590-F1
#
_entry.id   AF-A0A3C1Q590-F1
#
_cell.length_a   1.000
_cell.length_b   1.000
_cell.length_c   1.000
_cell.angle_alpha   90.00
_cell.angle_beta   90.00
_cell.angle_gamma   90.00
#
_symmetry.space_group_name_H-M   'P 1'
#
loop_
_entity.id
_entity.type
_entity.pdbx_description
1 polymer ?
#
loop_
_entity_poly.entity_id
_entity_poly.type
_entity_poly.pdbx_seq_one_letter_code
_entity_poly.pdbx_strand_id
1 'polypeptide(L)'
;MTSKVTAVLMIMLVVCVSLCYVGGRARLSAVKKETELVVDECREWELRLQDLRDQIDEAQTEEYIERIAREKLGLVKPGETLYIVSEPDSSGFRPVVRREGVASEIGD
;
A
#
# COMPACT_ATOMS: atom_id res chain seq x y z
N MET A 1 -20.09 -33.96 64.44
CA MET A 1 -19.21 -34.44 63.35
C MET A 1 -19.66 -33.94 61.98
N THR A 2 -20.98 -33.81 61.74
CA THR A 2 -21.58 -33.26 60.51
C THR A 2 -21.15 -31.82 60.17
N SER A 3 -21.06 -30.90 61.13
CA SER A 3 -20.64 -29.50 60.86
C SER A 3 -19.20 -29.35 60.34
N LYS A 4 -18.29 -30.26 60.73
CA LYS A 4 -16.91 -30.25 60.21
C LYS A 4 -16.87 -30.81 58.79
N VAL A 5 -17.67 -31.84 58.51
CA VAL A 5 -17.80 -32.43 57.17
C VAL A 5 -18.46 -31.45 56.19
N THR A 6 -19.51 -30.72 56.62
CA THR A 6 -20.14 -29.69 55.79
C THR A 6 -19.20 -28.52 55.55
N ALA A 7 -18.40 -28.11 56.53
CA ALA A 7 -17.38 -27.07 56.34
C ALA A 7 -16.31 -27.50 55.31
N VAL A 8 -15.82 -28.75 55.39
CA VAL A 8 -14.86 -29.30 54.41
C VAL A 8 -15.47 -29.38 53.02
N LEU A 9 -16.74 -29.79 52.89
CA LEU A 9 -17.45 -29.81 51.61
C LEU A 9 -17.62 -28.40 51.01
N MET A 10 -17.94 -27.40 51.83
CA MET A 10 -18.05 -26.01 51.37
C MET A 10 -16.70 -25.48 50.89
N ILE A 11 -15.61 -25.75 51.61
CA ILE A 11 -14.25 -25.36 51.19
C ILE A 11 -13.89 -26.05 49.87
N MET A 12 -14.17 -27.34 49.73
CA MET A 12 -13.92 -28.08 48.49
C MET A 12 -14.71 -27.52 47.31
N LEU A 13 -15.97 -27.14 47.53
CA LEU A 13 -16.82 -26.53 46.50
C LEU A 13 -16.27 -25.16 46.08
N VAL A 14 -15.88 -24.31 47.03
CA VAL A 14 -15.25 -23.01 46.75
C VAL A 14 -13.95 -23.17 45.97
N VAL A 15 -13.11 -24.13 46.34
CA VAL A 15 -11.86 -24.43 45.61
C VAL A 15 -12.17 -24.88 44.19
N CYS A 16 -13.09 -25.83 44.00
CA CYS A 16 -13.51 -26.29 42.66
C CYS A 16 -14.02 -25.13 41.78
N VAL A 17 -14.90 -24.27 42.31
CA VAL A 17 -15.43 -23.12 41.57
C VAL A 17 -14.30 -22.13 41.22
N SER A 18 -13.40 -21.85 42.17
CA SER A 18 -12.28 -20.93 41.94
C SER A 18 -11.33 -21.43 40.85
N LEU A 19 -11.00 -22.73 40.83
CA LEU A 19 -10.14 -23.33 39.80
C LEU A 19 -10.81 -23.29 38.42
N CYS A 20 -12.11 -23.61 38.34
CA CYS A 20 -12.87 -23.49 37.10
C CYS A 20 -12.93 -22.05 36.59
N TYR A 21 -13.10 -21.08 37.49
CA TYR A 21 -13.17 -19.66 37.14
C TYR A 21 -11.84 -19.12 36.60
N VAL A 22 -10.72 -19.49 37.24
CA VAL A 22 -9.38 -19.09 36.79
C VAL A 22 -9.05 -19.71 35.43
N GLY A 23 -9.36 -21.00 35.23
CA GLY A 23 -9.15 -21.68 33.95
C GLY A 23 -9.97 -21.07 32.79
N GLY A 24 -11.22 -20.72 33.04
CA GLY A 24 -12.08 -20.06 32.05
C GLY A 24 -11.58 -18.66 31.67
N ARG A 25 -11.13 -17.87 32.65
CA ARG A 25 -10.57 -16.52 32.43
C ARG A 25 -9.28 -16.55 31.61
N ALA A 26 -8.41 -17.53 31.83
CA ALA A 26 -7.17 -17.68 31.07
C ALA A 26 -7.43 -17.96 29.59
N ARG A 27 -8.38 -18.87 29.28
CA ARG A 27 -8.77 -19.16 27.89
C ARG A 27 -9.37 -17.93 27.20
N LEU A 28 -10.24 -17.20 27.89
CA LEU A 28 -10.85 -16.00 27.33
C LEU A 28 -9.81 -14.90 27.05
N SER A 29 -8.79 -14.76 27.90
CA SER A 29 -7.70 -13.82 27.66
C SER A 29 -6.80 -14.22 26.51
N ALA A 30 -6.54 -15.52 26.32
CA ALA A 30 -5.73 -16.00 25.20
C ALA A 30 -6.42 -15.74 23.85
N VAL A 31 -7.71 -16.11 23.75
CA VAL A 31 -8.52 -15.87 22.55
C VAL A 31 -8.62 -14.38 22.23
N LYS A 32 -8.81 -13.52 23.24
CA LYS A 32 -8.86 -12.06 23.03
C LYS A 32 -7.57 -11.50 22.44
N LYS A 33 -6.42 -11.95 22.93
CA LYS A 33 -5.11 -11.49 22.41
C LYS A 33 -4.92 -11.92 20.96
N GLU A 34 -5.30 -13.15 20.63
CA GLU A 34 -5.20 -13.66 19.26
C GLU A 34 -6.13 -12.87 18.32
N THR A 35 -7.35 -12.56 18.75
CA THR A 35 -8.26 -11.72 17.96
C THR A 35 -7.76 -10.29 17.79
N GLU A 36 -7.12 -9.72 18.81
CA GLU A 36 -6.59 -8.36 18.77
C GLU A 36 -5.43 -8.24 17.76
N LEU A 37 -4.52 -9.22 17.76
CA LEU A 37 -3.42 -9.27 16.79
C LEU A 37 -3.93 -9.37 15.34
N VAL A 38 -4.92 -10.23 15.09
CA VAL A 38 -5.49 -10.39 13.75
C VAL A 38 -6.22 -9.13 13.30
N VAL A 39 -6.94 -8.47 14.21
CA VAL A 39 -7.63 -7.20 13.90
C VAL A 39 -6.63 -6.09 13.57
N ASP A 40 -5.55 -5.98 14.33
CA ASP A 40 -4.49 -5.01 14.08
C ASP A 40 -3.81 -5.25 12.73
N GLU A 41 -3.53 -6.52 12.40
CA GLU A 41 -2.97 -6.89 11.10
C GLU A 41 -3.94 -6.53 9.95
N CYS A 42 -5.23 -6.87 10.08
CA CYS A 42 -6.24 -6.48 9.10
C CYS A 42 -6.28 -4.96 8.88
N ARG A 43 -6.21 -4.18 9.97
CA ARG A 43 -6.21 -2.72 9.91
C ARG A 43 -4.98 -2.18 9.19
N GLU A 44 -3.80 -2.76 9.44
CA GLU A 44 -2.59 -2.39 8.72
C GLU A 44 -2.71 -2.67 7.22
N TRP A 45 -3.26 -3.83 6.85
CA TRP A 45 -3.50 -4.18 5.44
C TRP A 45 -4.53 -3.27 4.77
N GLU A 46 -5.59 -2.88 5.47
CA GLU A 46 -6.58 -1.93 4.95
C GLU A 46 -5.95 -0.56 4.65
N LEU A 47 -5.10 -0.05 5.55
CA LEU A 47 -4.38 1.21 5.33
C LEU A 47 -3.45 1.14 4.12
N ARG A 48 -2.70 0.03 3.99
CA ARG A 48 -1.83 -0.20 2.82
C ARG A 48 -2.64 -0.30 1.53
N LEU A 49 -3.79 -0.96 1.57
CA LEU A 49 -4.66 -1.08 0.40
C LEU A 49 -5.22 0.27 -0.03
N GLN A 50 -5.57 1.13 0.93
CA GLN A 50 -6.03 2.48 0.65
C GLN A 50 -4.92 3.33 0.01
N ASP A 51 -3.72 3.32 0.60
CA ASP A 51 -2.57 4.04 0.06
C ASP A 51 -2.22 3.60 -1.38
N LEU A 52 -2.24 2.29 -1.65
CA LEU A 52 -2.02 1.77 -3.00
C LEU A 52 -3.11 2.22 -3.99
N ARG A 53 -4.37 2.31 -3.55
CA ARG A 53 -5.46 2.80 -4.42
C ARG A 53 -5.28 4.27 -4.74
N ASP A 54 -4.94 5.08 -3.76
CA ASP A 54 -4.68 6.51 -3.97
C ASP A 54 -3.51 6.72 -4.96
N GLN A 55 -2.46 5.90 -4.86
CA GLN A 55 -1.35 5.91 -5.83
C GLN A 55 -1.77 5.50 -7.25
N ILE A 56 -2.67 4.50 -7.37
CA ILE A 56 -3.19 4.07 -8.68
C ILE A 56 -4.04 5.19 -9.30
N ASP A 57 -4.92 5.79 -8.51
CA ASP A 57 -5.80 6.86 -8.98
C ASP A 57 -4.99 8.07 -9.44
N GLU A 58 -3.95 8.46 -8.68
CA GLU A 58 -3.00 9.50 -9.08
C GLU A 58 -2.25 9.14 -10.37
N ALA A 59 -1.80 7.89 -10.50
CA ALA A 59 -1.09 7.42 -11.70
C ALA A 59 -2.00 7.34 -12.95
N GLN A 60 -3.32 7.26 -12.76
CA GLN A 60 -4.31 7.27 -13.83
C GLN A 60 -4.72 8.68 -14.27
N THR A 61 -4.30 9.73 -13.57
CA THR A 61 -4.57 11.11 -13.98
C THR A 61 -3.93 11.40 -15.34
N GLU A 62 -4.61 12.20 -16.17
CA GLU A 62 -4.10 12.58 -17.48
C GLU A 62 -2.75 13.29 -17.39
N GLU A 63 -2.55 14.12 -16.35
CA GLU A 63 -1.29 14.84 -16.11
C GLU A 63 -0.13 13.87 -15.83
N TYR A 64 -0.35 12.85 -15.01
CA TYR A 64 0.67 11.84 -14.73
C TYR A 64 1.00 11.04 -15.99
N ILE A 65 -0.02 10.60 -16.74
CA ILE A 65 0.15 9.86 -17.99
C ILE A 65 0.90 10.70 -19.03
N GLU A 66 0.51 11.97 -19.20
CA GLU A 66 1.14 12.91 -20.13
C GLU A 66 2.60 13.17 -19.76
N ARG A 67 2.91 13.32 -18.47
CA ARG A 67 4.29 13.45 -17.98
C ARG A 67 5.13 12.22 -18.31
N ILE A 68 4.64 11.02 -17.99
CA ILE A 68 5.37 9.78 -18.28
C ILE A 68 5.52 9.57 -19.79
N ALA A 69 4.51 9.89 -20.59
CA ALA A 69 4.58 9.84 -22.04
C ALA A 69 5.67 10.77 -22.60
N ARG A 70 5.81 11.99 -22.06
CA ARG A 70 6.89 12.91 -22.44
C ARG A 70 8.27 12.42 -21.98
N GLU A 71 8.39 12.02 -20.72
CA GLU A 71 9.68 11.67 -20.11
C GLU A 71 10.24 10.32 -20.59
N LYS A 72 9.37 9.30 -20.73
CA LYS A 72 9.79 7.93 -21.06
C LYS A 72 9.67 7.62 -22.54
N LEU A 73 8.66 8.17 -23.21
CA LEU A 73 8.36 7.85 -24.62
C LEU A 73 8.72 9.01 -25.56
N GLY A 74 9.06 10.20 -25.04
CA GLY A 74 9.35 11.39 -25.86
C GLY A 74 8.16 11.87 -26.69
N LEU A 75 6.94 11.48 -26.32
CA LEU A 75 5.73 11.82 -27.07
C LEU A 75 5.37 13.29 -26.86
N VAL A 76 4.88 13.95 -27.92
CA VAL A 76 4.42 15.34 -27.91
C VAL A 76 3.04 15.43 -28.55
N LYS A 77 2.24 16.44 -28.16
CA LYS A 77 0.90 16.65 -28.77
C LYS A 77 1.04 17.19 -30.20
N PRO A 78 0.04 16.97 -31.08
CA PRO A 78 0.06 17.53 -32.43
C PRO A 78 0.20 19.06 -32.37
N GLY A 79 1.22 19.59 -33.02
CA GLY A 79 1.57 21.02 -33.02
C GLY A 79 2.72 21.42 -32.08
N GLU A 80 3.22 20.51 -31.23
CA GLU A 80 4.39 20.73 -30.38
C GLU A 80 5.69 20.31 -31.11
N THR A 81 6.83 20.95 -30.79
CA THR A 81 8.16 20.59 -31.33
C THR A 81 9.06 20.10 -30.19
N LEU A 82 9.55 18.86 -30.27
CA LEU A 82 10.49 18.29 -29.30
C LEU A 82 11.91 18.80 -29.56
N TYR A 83 12.56 19.35 -28.54
CA TYR A 83 13.97 19.74 -28.58
C TYR A 83 14.80 18.76 -27.75
N ILE A 84 15.80 18.14 -28.38
CA ILE A 84 16.77 17.27 -27.72
C ILE A 84 18.10 18.01 -27.66
N VAL A 85 18.60 18.28 -26.45
CA VAL A 85 19.92 18.90 -26.27
C VAL A 85 20.97 17.81 -26.44
N SER A 86 21.57 17.72 -27.62
CA SER A 86 22.74 16.88 -27.84
C SER A 86 24.00 17.68 -27.54
N GLU A 87 24.84 17.17 -26.63
CA GLU A 87 26.24 17.62 -26.55
C GLU A 87 26.93 17.26 -27.87
N PRO A 88 27.77 18.15 -28.45
CA PRO A 88 28.52 17.83 -29.65
C PRO A 88 29.46 16.67 -29.31
N ASP A 89 29.17 15.50 -29.84
CA ASP A 89 30.04 14.36 -29.74
C ASP A 89 31.27 14.58 -30.64
N SER A 90 32.42 14.05 -30.22
CA SER A 90 33.68 14.13 -30.97
C SER A 90 33.65 13.37 -32.31
N SER A 91 32.49 12.82 -32.71
CA SER A 91 32.26 12.04 -33.93
C SER A 91 32.15 12.91 -35.19
N GLY A 92 32.05 14.24 -35.04
CA GLY A 92 31.92 15.16 -36.17
C GLY A 92 30.49 15.27 -36.72
N PHE A 93 29.48 14.76 -36.00
CA PHE A 93 28.09 14.95 -36.37
C PHE A 93 27.72 16.44 -36.23
N ARG A 94 27.47 17.11 -37.36
CA ARG A 94 26.95 18.47 -37.36
C ARG A 94 25.42 18.39 -37.36
N PRO A 95 24.73 18.98 -36.37
CA PRO A 95 23.27 19.01 -36.40
C PRO A 95 22.82 19.70 -37.71
N VAL A 96 21.96 19.02 -38.46
CA VAL A 96 21.44 19.53 -39.74
C VAL A 96 20.57 20.74 -39.42
N VAL A 97 21.06 21.94 -39.75
CA VAL A 97 20.31 23.18 -39.61
C VAL A 97 19.11 23.13 -40.55
N ARG A 98 17.91 23.41 -40.01
CA ARG A 98 16.67 23.48 -40.81
C ARG A 98 16.88 24.44 -41.97
N ARG A 99 16.68 23.97 -43.21
CA ARG A 99 16.80 24.80 -44.41
C ARG A 99 15.74 25.90 -44.37
N GLU A 100 16.16 27.15 -44.28
CA GLU A 100 15.24 28.28 -44.31
C GLU A 100 14.45 28.30 -45.63
N GLY A 101 13.12 28.38 -45.54
CA GLY A 101 12.24 28.52 -46.69
C GLY A 101 11.53 27.26 -47.21
N VAL A 102 11.67 26.09 -46.57
CA VAL A 102 10.90 24.88 -46.94
C VAL A 102 9.87 24.57 -45.86
N ALA A 103 8.59 24.80 -46.15
CA ALA A 103 7.48 24.36 -45.31
C ALA A 103 7.48 22.83 -45.26
N SER A 104 7.32 22.27 -44.06
CA SER A 104 7.23 20.82 -43.86
C SER A 104 5.90 20.35 -44.45
N GLU A 105 5.88 19.92 -45.71
CA GLU A 105 4.72 19.23 -46.28
C GLU A 105 4.64 17.84 -45.64
N ILE A 106 3.72 17.71 -44.69
CA ILE A 106 3.31 16.43 -44.13
C ILE A 106 2.35 15.85 -45.17
N GLY A 107 2.79 14.83 -45.92
CA GLY A 107 1.96 14.16 -46.92
C GLY A 107 0.72 13.53 -46.29
N ASP A 108 -0.41 13.64 -47.01
CA ASP A 108 -1.73 13.09 -46.67
C ASP A 108 -1.72 11.57 -46.40
#